data_AF-A0A2D7V661-F1
#
_entry.id   AF-A0A2D7V661-F1
#
_cell.length_a   1.000
_cell.length_b   1.000
_cell.length_c   1.000
_cell.angle_alpha   90.00
_cell.angle_beta   90.00
_cell.angle_gamma   90.00
#
_symmetry.space_group_name_H-M   'P 1'
#
loop_
_entity.id
_entity.type
_entity.pdbx_description
1 polymer ?
#
loop_
_entity_poly.entity_id
_entity_poly.type
_entity_poly.pdbx_seq_one_letter_code
_entity_poly.pdbx_strand_id
1 'polypeptide(L)'
;MSNDSIIIANFKTKPIINDSMDLGSGWFLSEWFGTYWMYPNQNWVFHSTHGWIYLHINDNEDIWVWSDRLSAWMWTAMSTNQWYYLHSQSAWIYFDHSANLYFSFEDYPNSMNGSWYQY
;
A
#
# COMPACT_ATOMS: atom_id res chain seq x y z
N MET A 1 -31.01 -43.22 16.91
CA MET A 1 -31.00 -41.76 17.06
C MET A 1 -29.87 -41.24 16.18
N SER A 2 -30.20 -40.43 15.16
CA SER A 2 -29.19 -39.82 14.27
C SER A 2 -28.47 -38.72 15.02
N ASN A 3 -27.13 -38.74 15.01
CA ASN A 3 -26.33 -37.61 15.47
C ASN A 3 -26.13 -36.67 14.28
N ASP A 4 -26.86 -35.57 14.28
CA ASP A 4 -26.70 -34.54 13.26
C ASP A 4 -25.51 -33.66 13.64
N SER A 5 -24.50 -33.61 12.76
CA SER A 5 -23.33 -32.75 12.93
C SER A 5 -23.62 -31.38 12.29
N ILE A 6 -23.44 -30.31 13.06
CA ILE A 6 -23.53 -28.94 12.54
C ILE A 6 -22.20 -28.59 11.87
N ILE A 7 -22.24 -28.21 10.59
CA ILE A 7 -21.12 -27.60 9.87
C ILE A 7 -21.39 -26.11 9.74
N ILE A 8 -20.46 -25.29 10.26
CA ILE A 8 -20.51 -23.82 10.14
C ILE A 8 -19.49 -23.40 9.10
N ALA A 9 -19.94 -22.77 8.01
CA ALA A 9 -19.07 -22.10 7.05
C ALA A 9 -18.79 -20.67 7.52
N ASN A 10 -17.51 -20.33 7.69
CA ASN A 10 -17.08 -18.96 8.00
C ASN A 10 -16.54 -18.32 6.72
N PHE A 11 -17.26 -17.30 6.22
CA PHE A 11 -16.79 -16.50 5.10
C PHE A 11 -15.92 -15.38 5.64
N LYS A 12 -14.71 -15.25 5.09
CA LYS A 12 -13.80 -14.14 5.37
C LYS A 12 -13.45 -13.45 4.07
N THR A 13 -13.34 -12.13 4.14
CA THR A 13 -12.83 -11.34 3.03
C THR A 13 -11.33 -11.63 2.88
N LYS A 14 -10.90 -11.95 1.67
CA LYS A 14 -9.48 -12.08 1.36
C LYS A 14 -8.87 -10.66 1.26
N PRO A 15 -7.80 -10.33 1.99
CA PRO A 15 -7.13 -9.05 1.84
C PRO A 15 -6.54 -8.89 0.43
N ILE A 16 -6.47 -7.64 -0.06
CA ILE A 16 -5.85 -7.33 -1.35
C ILE A 16 -4.33 -7.41 -1.26
N ILE A 17 -3.74 -7.04 -0.12
CA ILE A 17 -2.33 -7.28 0.19
C ILE A 17 -2.23 -8.62 0.93
N ASN A 18 -1.45 -9.54 0.36
CA ASN A 18 -1.24 -10.86 0.97
C ASN A 18 -0.73 -10.74 2.41
N ASP A 19 -1.08 -11.73 3.24
CA ASP A 19 -0.70 -11.84 4.65
C ASP A 19 -1.14 -10.69 5.57
N SER A 20 -2.08 -9.84 5.12
CA SER A 20 -2.63 -8.80 5.98
C SER A 20 -3.53 -9.37 7.07
N MET A 21 -3.39 -8.86 8.29
CA MET A 21 -4.27 -9.15 9.41
C MET A 21 -5.58 -8.37 9.28
N ASP A 22 -6.71 -9.07 9.34
CA ASP A 22 -8.05 -8.47 9.39
C ASP A 22 -8.27 -7.78 10.75
N LEU A 23 -8.46 -6.46 10.71
CA LEU A 23 -8.75 -5.63 11.89
C LEU A 23 -10.26 -5.42 12.10
N GLY A 24 -11.09 -5.91 11.17
CA GLY A 24 -12.54 -5.73 11.15
C GLY A 24 -12.98 -4.45 10.44
N SER A 25 -14.27 -4.38 10.10
CA SER A 25 -14.91 -3.23 9.44
C SER A 25 -14.23 -2.79 8.13
N GLY A 26 -13.60 -3.73 7.42
CA GLY A 26 -12.89 -3.48 6.15
C GLY A 26 -11.45 -3.00 6.30
N TRP A 27 -10.95 -2.86 7.54
CA TRP A 27 -9.56 -2.49 7.81
C TRP A 27 -8.65 -3.71 7.88
N PHE A 28 -7.45 -3.55 7.32
CA PHE A 28 -6.41 -4.57 7.29
C PHE A 28 -5.06 -3.95 7.67
N LEU A 29 -4.19 -4.74 8.28
CA LEU A 29 -2.81 -4.39 8.58
C LEU A 29 -1.86 -5.34 7.85
N SER A 30 -1.04 -4.79 6.95
CA SER A 30 0.14 -5.46 6.42
C SER A 30 1.39 -4.95 7.13
N GLU A 31 2.31 -5.83 7.51
CA GLU A 31 3.55 -5.44 8.20
C GLU A 31 4.41 -4.50 7.35
N TRP A 32 4.44 -4.70 6.03
CA TRP A 32 5.28 -3.93 5.12
C TRP A 32 4.53 -2.81 4.40
N PHE A 33 3.26 -3.04 4.02
CA PHE A 33 2.48 -2.05 3.30
C PHE A 33 1.80 -1.04 4.23
N GLY A 34 1.49 -1.44 5.47
CA GLY A 34 0.82 -0.59 6.47
C GLY A 34 -0.67 -0.88 6.62
N THR A 35 -1.37 0.04 7.28
CA THR A 35 -2.81 -0.08 7.54
C THR A 35 -3.61 0.55 6.41
N TYR A 36 -4.59 -0.18 5.89
CA TYR A 36 -5.47 0.27 4.82
C TYR A 36 -6.89 -0.26 5.00
N TRP A 37 -7.84 0.50 4.50
CA TRP A 37 -9.23 0.08 4.36
C TRP A 37 -9.49 -0.32 2.91
N MET A 38 -10.24 -1.40 2.71
CA MET A 38 -10.62 -1.85 1.37
C MET A 38 -12.07 -2.33 1.33
N TYR A 39 -12.65 -2.28 0.13
CA TYR A 39 -13.89 -2.96 -0.19
C TYR A 39 -13.58 -4.21 -1.05
N PRO A 40 -14.25 -5.36 -0.84
CA PRO A 40 -13.97 -6.57 -1.62
C PRO A 40 -14.09 -6.34 -3.13
N ASN A 41 -13.15 -6.93 -3.89
CA ASN A 41 -13.09 -6.83 -5.35
C ASN A 41 -12.90 -5.40 -5.90
N GLN A 42 -12.31 -4.50 -5.11
CA GLN A 42 -11.90 -3.17 -5.56
C GLN A 42 -10.42 -2.94 -5.33
N ASN A 43 -9.79 -2.23 -6.25
CA ASN A 43 -8.38 -1.86 -6.18
C ASN A 43 -8.14 -0.48 -5.58
N TRP A 44 -9.20 0.32 -5.41
CA TRP A 44 -9.16 1.53 -4.62
C TRP A 44 -9.16 1.17 -3.14
N VAL A 45 -8.14 1.63 -2.41
CA VAL A 45 -8.03 1.47 -0.98
C VAL A 45 -7.80 2.83 -0.33
N PHE A 46 -8.25 2.97 0.91
CA PHE A 46 -7.89 4.10 1.73
C PHE A 46 -6.72 3.69 2.62
N HIS A 47 -5.51 4.14 2.29
CA HIS A 47 -4.33 3.92 3.10
C HIS A 47 -4.27 4.93 4.24
N SER A 48 -4.02 4.47 5.46
CA SER A 48 -3.98 5.31 6.67
C SER A 48 -3.06 6.52 6.54
N THR A 49 -1.97 6.38 5.78
CA THR A 49 -1.00 7.45 5.54
C THR A 49 -1.06 8.12 4.18
N HIS A 50 -1.57 7.46 3.14
CA HIS A 50 -1.58 8.02 1.77
C HIS A 50 -2.96 8.53 1.34
N GLY A 51 -3.99 8.27 2.14
CA GLY A 51 -5.37 8.50 1.74
C GLY A 51 -5.81 7.55 0.64
N TRP A 52 -6.66 8.02 -0.28
CA TRP A 52 -7.13 7.20 -1.40
C TRP A 52 -6.02 6.96 -2.42
N ILE A 53 -5.76 5.68 -2.68
CA ILE A 53 -4.80 5.21 -3.67
C ILE A 53 -5.40 4.04 -4.45
N TYR A 54 -5.00 3.90 -5.71
CA TYR A 54 -5.37 2.75 -6.53
C TYR A 54 -4.18 1.79 -6.65
N LEU A 55 -4.43 0.50 -6.40
CA LEU A 55 -3.42 -0.54 -6.44
C LEU A 55 -3.49 -1.34 -7.74
N HIS A 56 -2.35 -1.52 -8.37
CA HIS A 56 -2.13 -2.52 -9.41
C HIS A 56 -1.04 -3.48 -8.91
N ILE A 57 -1.49 -4.63 -8.40
CA ILE A 57 -0.63 -5.65 -7.81
C ILE A 57 -0.19 -6.61 -8.91
N ASN A 58 1.12 -6.80 -9.03
CA ASN A 58 1.72 -7.75 -9.95
C ASN A 58 1.87 -9.13 -9.30
N ASP A 59 2.12 -10.16 -10.11
CA ASP A 59 2.24 -11.55 -9.65
C ASP A 59 3.37 -11.79 -8.64
N ASN A 60 4.40 -10.94 -8.64
CA ASN A 60 5.54 -11.01 -7.73
C ASN A 60 5.33 -10.17 -6.44
N GLU A 61 4.10 -9.72 -6.20
CA GLU A 61 3.69 -8.91 -5.04
C GLU A 61 4.31 -7.50 -4.98
N ASP A 62 4.97 -7.06 -6.06
CA ASP A 62 5.27 -5.65 -6.26
C ASP A 62 4.02 -4.89 -6.70
N ILE A 63 3.92 -3.63 -6.28
CA ILE A 63 2.69 -2.86 -6.37
C ILE A 63 2.97 -1.54 -7.06
N TRP A 64 2.23 -1.31 -8.14
CA TRP A 64 2.05 0.02 -8.71
C TRP A 64 0.91 0.72 -7.97
N VAL A 65 1.21 1.87 -7.39
CA VAL A 65 0.31 2.69 -6.60
C VAL A 65 0.07 4.00 -7.34
N TRP A 66 -1.16 4.26 -7.75
CA TRP A 66 -1.56 5.58 -8.22
C TRP A 66 -1.98 6.43 -7.02
N SER A 67 -1.35 7.59 -6.88
CA SER A 67 -1.72 8.61 -5.90
C SER A 67 -2.42 9.76 -6.62
N ASP A 68 -3.69 10.00 -6.30
CA ASP A 68 -4.41 11.17 -6.81
C ASP A 68 -3.76 12.49 -6.36
N ARG A 69 -3.22 12.52 -5.13
CA ARG A 69 -2.52 13.69 -4.58
C ARG A 69 -1.32 14.09 -5.41
N LEU A 70 -0.50 13.11 -5.81
CA LEU A 70 0.67 13.36 -6.66
C LEU A 70 0.33 13.37 -8.16
N SER A 71 -0.88 12.94 -8.52
CA SER A 71 -1.27 12.67 -9.92
C SER A 71 -0.23 11.82 -10.66
N ALA A 72 0.28 10.78 -9.98
CA ALA A 72 1.40 10.00 -10.46
C ALA A 72 1.38 8.54 -9.98
N TRP A 73 2.03 7.68 -10.77
CA TRP A 73 2.31 6.30 -10.43
C TRP A 73 3.61 6.18 -9.64
N MET A 74 3.53 5.45 -8.54
CA MET A 74 4.64 5.04 -7.71
C MET A 74 4.76 3.53 -7.71
N TRP A 75 5.96 3.01 -7.56
CA TRP A 75 6.21 1.58 -7.39
C TRP A 75 6.72 1.31 -5.97
N THR A 76 6.22 0.25 -5.34
CA THR A 76 6.70 -0.22 -4.03
C THR A 76 6.68 -1.74 -3.99
N ALA A 77 7.54 -2.34 -3.16
CA ALA A 77 7.52 -3.77 -2.91
C ALA A 77 7.87 -4.05 -1.45
N MET A 78 7.63 -5.26 -0.97
CA MET A 78 8.03 -5.67 0.38
C MET A 78 9.54 -5.45 0.63
N SER A 79 10.37 -5.66 -0.39
CA SER A 79 11.82 -5.46 -0.33
C SER A 79 12.26 -4.00 -0.23
N THR A 80 11.39 -3.04 -0.59
CA THR A 80 11.71 -1.60 -0.51
C THR A 80 11.41 -1.01 0.86
N ASN A 81 10.72 -1.72 1.75
CA ASN A 81 10.45 -1.30 3.14
C ASN A 81 9.92 0.15 3.28
N GLN A 82 8.76 0.42 2.66
CA GLN A 82 8.05 1.73 2.68
C GLN A 82 8.65 2.85 1.82
N TRP A 83 9.66 2.55 1.00
CA TRP A 83 10.14 3.48 -0.04
C TRP A 83 9.35 3.28 -1.33
N TYR A 84 9.01 4.41 -1.96
CA TYR A 84 8.25 4.45 -3.20
C TYR A 84 9.14 4.98 -4.32
N TYR A 85 9.17 4.31 -5.47
CA TYR A 85 9.82 4.83 -6.65
C TYR A 85 8.81 5.60 -7.50
N LEU A 86 8.98 6.92 -7.61
CA LEU A 86 8.15 7.78 -8.44
C LEU A 86 8.61 7.72 -9.89
N HIS A 87 7.88 6.96 -10.70
CA HIS A 87 8.26 6.69 -12.07
C HIS A 87 8.31 7.94 -12.96
N SER A 88 7.45 8.93 -12.74
CA SER A 88 7.42 10.16 -13.55
C SER A 88 8.65 11.06 -13.36
N GLN A 89 9.34 10.95 -12.22
CA GLN A 89 10.49 11.76 -11.86
C GLN A 89 11.79 10.96 -11.81
N SER A 90 11.74 9.66 -12.10
CA SER A 90 12.88 8.73 -11.94
C SER A 90 13.55 8.85 -10.56
N ALA A 91 12.74 9.06 -9.53
CA ALA A 91 13.20 9.42 -8.19
C ALA A 91 12.60 8.51 -7.12
N TRP A 92 13.30 8.35 -6.01
CA TRP A 92 12.80 7.68 -4.82
C TRP A 92 12.17 8.68 -3.88
N ILE A 93 11.08 8.25 -3.23
CA ILE A 93 10.31 9.03 -2.28
C ILE A 93 10.30 8.35 -0.91
N TYR A 94 10.58 9.15 0.11
CA TYR A 94 10.31 8.85 1.51
C TYR A 94 9.20 9.77 2.03
N PHE A 95 8.15 9.21 2.63
CA PHE A 95 7.07 9.99 3.22
C PHE A 95 7.32 10.28 4.70
N ASP A 96 7.27 11.56 5.08
CA ASP A 96 7.12 11.98 6.46
C ASP A 96 5.62 12.19 6.77
N HIS A 97 5.07 11.15 7.36
CA HIS A 97 3.66 11.07 7.73
C HIS A 97 3.26 11.98 8.89
N SER A 98 4.23 12.52 9.65
CA SER A 98 3.95 13.46 10.75
C SER A 98 3.75 14.89 10.25
N ALA A 99 4.39 15.24 9.14
CA ALA A 99 4.38 16.58 8.56
C ALA A 99 3.59 16.69 7.25
N ASN A 100 3.01 15.58 6.76
CA ASN A 100 2.41 15.49 5.42
C ASN A 100 3.38 15.99 4.33
N LEU A 101 4.64 15.56 4.45
CA LEU A 101 5.73 15.89 3.54
C LEU A 101 6.25 14.62 2.88
N TYR A 102 6.93 14.78 1.75
CA TYR A 102 7.75 13.72 1.18
C TYR A 102 9.10 14.25 0.73
N PHE A 103 10.15 13.48 0.96
CA PHE A 103 11.49 13.74 0.45
C PHE A 103 11.67 12.96 -0.85
N SER A 104 11.95 13.67 -1.95
CA SER A 104 12.27 13.04 -3.24
C SER A 104 13.76 13.24 -3.54
N PHE A 105 14.43 12.18 -3.99
CA PHE A 105 15.82 12.20 -4.41
C PHE A 105 16.05 11.32 -5.64
N GLU A 106 16.90 11.81 -6.54
CA GLU A 106 17.31 11.08 -7.73
C GLU A 106 18.47 10.14 -7.39
N ASP A 107 18.43 8.92 -7.91
CA ASP A 107 19.46 7.90 -7.66
C ASP A 107 20.69 8.16 -8.56
N TYR A 108 21.51 9.15 -8.19
CA TYR A 108 22.76 9.46 -8.88
C TYR A 108 23.96 8.81 -8.20
N PRO A 109 24.89 8.15 -8.94
CA PRO A 109 25.95 7.31 -8.37
C PRO A 109 26.91 7.96 -7.35
N ASN A 110 26.90 9.27 -7.14
CA ASN A 110 27.82 9.94 -6.20
C ASN A 110 27.26 11.25 -5.60
N SER A 111 25.94 11.48 -5.64
CA SER A 111 25.32 12.65 -5.01
C SER A 111 23.85 12.38 -4.70
N MET A 112 23.48 12.40 -3.42
CA MET A 112 22.07 12.42 -3.02
C MET A 112 21.60 13.89 -3.00
N ASN A 113 21.18 14.40 -4.16
CA ASN A 113 20.45 15.66 -4.22
C ASN A 113 18.97 15.34 -4.08
N GLY A 114 18.35 15.85 -3.03
CA GLY A 114 16.92 15.69 -2.80
C GLY A 114 16.31 16.92 -2.17
N SER A 115 14.99 16.98 -2.16
CA SER A 115 14.23 18.11 -1.63
C SER A 115 12.95 17.61 -0.97
N TRP A 116 12.46 18.40 -0.01
CA TRP A 116 11.19 18.17 0.66
C TRP A 116 10.05 18.85 -0.11
N TYR A 117 8.95 18.12 -0.27
CA TYR A 117 7.74 18.54 -0.95
C TYR A 117 6.53 18.28 -0.05
N GLN A 118 5.45 19.05 -0.25
CA GLN A 118 4.16 18.77 0.39
C GLN A 118 3.48 17.59 -0.29
N TYR A 119 2.87 16.72 0.52
CA TYR A 119 2.13 15.55 0.04
C TYR A 119 0.63 15.78 -0.13
#